data_AF-A0AAE5C0A4-F1
#
_entry.id   AF-A0AAE5C0A4-F1
#
_cell.length_a   1.000
_cell.length_b   1.000
_cell.length_c   1.000
_cell.angle_alpha   90.00
_cell.angle_beta   90.00
_cell.angle_gamma   90.00
#
_symmetry.space_group_name_H-M   'P 1'
#
loop_
_entity.id
_entity.type
_entity.pdbx_description
1 polymer ?
#
loop_
_entity_poly.entity_id
_entity_poly.type
_entity_poly.pdbx_seq_one_letter_code
_entity_poly.pdbx_strand_id
1 'polypeptide(L)'
;MFKQSAVMSLVAALSIIAIIVYFAGGSLSIEQKQMFFWDMVIKALGGFAALAGAWLAFSKYLHEKAIENQAAMIEAKKPFSAKRQEVYYDLVSTTSRIANRGKDDPIRKTAEENFWWLFWGGVPMVADLEVGGAVNRFENVLSFHPHDGEQLRNGSMDIAKACRNSLGFVDMAGVDFANSPNRQDSAPRSES
;
A
#
# COMPACT_ATOMS: atom_id res chain seq x y z
N MET A 1 7.37 -8.95 17.14
CA MET A 1 7.76 -7.81 18.00
C MET A 1 7.17 -7.84 19.42
N PHE A 2 5.91 -8.28 19.64
CA PHE A 2 5.28 -8.31 20.98
C PHE A 2 5.94 -9.24 22.03
N LYS A 3 6.60 -10.34 21.62
CA LYS A 3 7.24 -11.27 22.57
C LYS A 3 8.47 -10.68 23.28
N GLN A 4 9.17 -9.71 22.69
CA GLN A 4 10.38 -9.14 23.29
C GLN A 4 10.09 -8.13 24.40
N SER A 5 8.97 -7.38 24.34
CA SER A 5 8.64 -6.41 25.39
C SER A 5 8.18 -7.08 26.68
N ALA A 6 7.46 -8.22 26.58
CA ALA A 6 7.02 -8.98 27.75
C ALA A 6 8.20 -9.60 28.52
N VAL A 7 9.21 -10.09 27.80
CA VAL A 7 10.44 -10.66 28.40
C VAL A 7 11.25 -9.58 29.10
N MET A 8 11.41 -8.40 28.49
CA MET A 8 12.13 -7.27 29.10
C MET A 8 11.44 -6.77 30.38
N SER A 9 10.11 -6.70 30.40
CA SER A 9 9.35 -6.32 31.59
C SER A 9 9.48 -7.34 32.73
N LEU A 10 9.56 -8.63 32.40
CA LEU A 10 9.74 -9.70 33.38
C LEU A 10 11.15 -9.70 33.97
N VAL A 11 12.18 -9.45 33.15
CA VAL A 11 13.57 -9.31 33.62
C VAL A 11 13.73 -8.09 34.53
N ALA A 12 13.08 -6.96 34.21
CA ALA A 12 13.11 -5.76 35.06
C ALA A 12 12.38 -5.98 36.40
N ALA A 13 11.27 -6.71 36.42
CA ALA A 13 10.57 -7.05 37.66
C ALA A 13 11.41 -7.97 38.56
N LEU A 14 12.07 -8.97 37.97
CA LEU A 14 12.95 -9.90 38.70
C LEU A 14 14.21 -9.22 39.25
N SER A 15 14.78 -8.25 38.53
CA SER A 15 15.95 -7.51 39.00
C SER A 15 15.63 -6.60 40.19
N ILE A 16 14.46 -5.97 40.22
CA ILE A 16 14.00 -5.16 41.36
C ILE A 16 13.80 -6.04 42.60
N ILE A 17 13.21 -7.23 42.44
CA ILE A 17 13.04 -8.20 43.54
C ILE A 17 14.40 -8.66 44.08
N ALA A 18 15.36 -8.95 43.21
CA ALA A 18 16.71 -9.35 43.61
C ALA A 18 17.46 -8.26 44.38
N ILE A 19 17.31 -6.99 43.97
CA ILE A 19 17.92 -5.83 44.65
C ILE A 19 17.32 -5.63 46.05
N ILE A 20 16.01 -5.84 46.21
CA ILE A 20 15.32 -5.72 47.51
C ILE A 20 15.78 -6.83 48.47
N VAL A 21 15.91 -8.08 47.97
CA VAL A 21 16.43 -9.20 48.77
C VAL A 21 17.88 -8.97 49.19
N TYR A 22 18.70 -8.40 48.30
CA TYR A 22 20.10 -8.08 48.59
C TYR A 22 20.22 -6.96 49.66
N PHE A 23 19.42 -5.90 49.55
CA PHE A 23 19.42 -4.79 50.52
C PHE A 23 18.82 -5.16 51.89
N ALA A 24 17.88 -6.09 51.94
CA ALA A 24 17.30 -6.61 53.18
C ALA A 24 18.19 -7.66 53.89
N GLY A 25 19.32 -8.07 53.28
CA GLY A 25 20.25 -9.06 53.82
C GLY A 25 21.10 -8.60 55.01
N GLY A 26 21.18 -7.29 55.29
CA GLY A 26 21.94 -6.74 56.41
C GLY A 26 21.17 -6.79 57.74
N SER A 27 21.40 -7.83 58.55
CA SER A 27 21.19 -7.88 60.01
C SER A 27 19.85 -7.36 60.57
N LEU A 28 18.82 -8.22 60.66
CA LEU A 28 17.66 -8.10 61.59
C LEU A 28 16.88 -9.43 61.61
N SER A 29 16.23 -9.74 62.74
CA SER A 29 15.62 -11.04 63.09
C SER A 29 14.48 -11.49 62.15
N ILE A 30 14.38 -12.81 61.96
CA ILE A 30 13.62 -13.49 60.89
C ILE A 30 12.09 -13.26 60.97
N GLU A 31 11.52 -13.12 62.17
CA GLU A 31 10.06 -12.95 62.36
C GLU A 31 9.55 -11.56 61.93
N GLN A 32 10.26 -10.47 62.23
CA GLN A 32 9.85 -9.13 61.80
C GLN A 32 9.97 -8.95 60.28
N LYS A 33 10.99 -9.57 59.65
CA LYS A 33 11.21 -9.48 58.20
C LYS A 33 10.06 -10.06 57.39
N GLN A 34 9.38 -11.11 57.86
CA GLN A 34 8.26 -11.69 57.14
C GLN A 34 7.04 -10.75 57.09
N MET A 35 6.70 -10.09 58.20
CA MET A 35 5.55 -9.18 58.24
C MET A 35 5.76 -7.96 57.34
N PHE A 36 6.97 -7.38 57.33
CA PHE A 36 7.32 -6.27 56.46
C PHE A 36 7.42 -6.67 54.98
N PHE A 37 7.91 -7.88 54.69
CA PHE A 37 7.96 -8.41 53.32
C PHE A 37 6.55 -8.57 52.74
N TRP A 38 5.62 -9.18 53.48
CA TRP A 38 4.25 -9.39 53.02
C TRP A 38 3.49 -8.07 52.82
N ASP A 39 3.61 -7.10 53.73
CA ASP A 39 2.99 -5.78 53.59
C ASP A 39 3.53 -5.03 52.37
N MET A 40 4.84 -5.12 52.11
CA MET A 40 5.47 -4.48 50.95
C MET A 40 5.09 -5.16 49.62
N VAL A 41 5.00 -6.50 49.59
CA VAL A 41 4.56 -7.26 48.42
C VAL A 41 3.12 -6.93 48.06
N ILE A 42 2.21 -6.89 49.05
CA ILE A 42 0.79 -6.56 48.81
C ILE A 42 0.63 -5.13 48.28
N LYS A 43 1.37 -4.17 48.84
CA LYS A 43 1.37 -2.77 48.35
C LYS A 43 1.91 -2.65 46.93
N ALA A 44 2.99 -3.37 46.61
CA ALA A 44 3.58 -3.38 45.27
C ALA A 44 2.65 -4.02 44.23
N LEU A 45 2.00 -5.14 44.55
CA LEU A 45 0.99 -5.78 43.70
C LEU A 45 -0.22 -4.88 43.46
N GLY A 46 -0.72 -4.20 44.50
CA GLY A 46 -1.82 -3.25 44.38
C GLY A 46 -1.47 -2.07 43.45
N GLY A 47 -0.28 -1.51 43.59
CA GLY A 47 0.22 -0.45 42.71
C GLY A 47 0.38 -0.92 41.25
N PHE A 48 0.88 -2.13 41.03
CA PHE A 48 1.05 -2.68 39.69
C PHE A 48 -0.28 -2.98 39.00
N ALA A 49 -1.28 -3.49 39.73
CA ALA A 49 -2.62 -3.73 39.19
C ALA A 49 -3.29 -2.42 38.74
N ALA A 50 -3.13 -1.34 39.50
CA ALA A 50 -3.66 -0.03 39.12
C ALA A 50 -3.00 0.52 37.83
N LEU A 51 -1.67 0.37 37.71
CA LEU A 51 -0.94 0.78 36.50
C LEU A 51 -1.31 -0.07 35.29
N ALA A 52 -1.50 -1.38 35.45
CA ALA A 52 -1.95 -2.28 34.39
C ALA A 52 -3.37 -1.93 33.92
N GLY A 53 -4.29 -1.61 34.84
CA GLY A 53 -5.64 -1.15 34.51
C GLY A 53 -5.64 0.18 33.74
N ALA A 54 -4.84 1.14 34.19
CA ALA A 54 -4.66 2.42 33.50
C ALA A 54 -4.06 2.25 32.09
N TRP A 55 -3.06 1.37 31.94
CA TRP A 55 -2.45 1.05 30.65
C TRP A 55 -3.45 0.38 29.69
N LEU A 56 -4.24 -0.58 30.18
CA LEU A 56 -5.27 -1.23 29.36
C LEU A 56 -6.35 -0.25 28.92
N ALA A 57 -6.84 0.62 29.81
CA ALA A 57 -7.80 1.66 29.47
C ALA A 57 -7.24 2.63 28.42
N PHE A 58 -5.97 3.04 28.58
CA PHE A 58 -5.29 3.91 27.62
C PHE A 58 -5.10 3.23 26.26
N SER A 59 -4.72 1.96 26.24
CA SER A 59 -4.55 1.18 25.01
C SER A 59 -5.87 1.00 24.26
N LYS A 60 -6.98 0.75 24.98
CA LYS A 60 -8.31 0.65 24.41
C LYS A 60 -8.79 1.98 23.83
N TYR A 61 -8.55 3.09 24.53
CA TYR A 61 -8.87 4.44 24.05
C TYR A 61 -8.12 4.79 22.75
N LEU A 62 -6.82 4.47 22.66
CA LEU A 62 -6.04 4.66 21.44
C LEU A 62 -6.51 3.76 20.30
N HIS A 63 -6.90 2.52 20.60
CA HIS A 63 -7.39 1.59 19.58
C HIS A 63 -8.75 2.03 19.01
N GLU A 64 -9.65 2.50 19.86
CA GLU A 64 -10.97 3.00 19.48
C GLU A 64 -10.86 4.28 18.63
N LYS A 65 -9.94 5.20 18.99
CA LYS A 65 -9.61 6.37 18.16
C LYS A 65 -8.92 6.01 16.84
N ALA A 66 -8.08 4.97 16.82
CA ALA A 66 -7.47 4.50 15.58
C ALA A 66 -8.50 3.88 14.62
N ILE A 67 -9.50 3.17 15.15
CA ILE A 67 -10.59 2.57 14.37
C ILE A 67 -11.51 3.66 13.79
N GLU A 68 -11.88 4.68 14.58
CA GLU A 68 -12.68 5.82 14.10
C GLU A 68 -11.96 6.59 12.98
N ASN A 69 -10.65 6.84 13.16
CA ASN A 69 -9.87 7.60 12.18
C ASN A 69 -9.65 6.79 10.89
N GLN A 70 -9.49 5.46 10.99
CA GLN A 70 -9.45 4.58 9.82
C GLN A 70 -10.79 4.51 9.10
N ALA A 71 -11.92 4.48 9.81
CA ALA A 71 -13.24 4.51 9.21
C ALA A 71 -13.49 5.81 8.42
N ALA A 72 -13.10 6.96 8.99
CA ALA A 72 -13.17 8.26 8.32
C ALA A 72 -12.26 8.31 7.06
N MET A 73 -11.06 7.72 7.12
CA MET A 73 -10.18 7.62 5.95
C MET A 73 -10.70 6.65 4.88
N ILE A 74 -11.41 5.59 5.25
CA ILE A 74 -12.04 4.66 4.31
C ILE A 74 -13.23 5.33 3.62
N GLU A 75 -14.04 6.09 4.36
CA GLU A 75 -15.17 6.83 3.82
C GLU A 75 -14.71 7.96 2.88
N ALA A 76 -13.64 8.67 3.23
CA ALA A 76 -13.01 9.67 2.37
C ALA A 76 -12.35 9.09 1.12
N LYS A 77 -11.93 7.81 1.12
CA LYS A 77 -11.30 7.14 -0.04
C LYS A 77 -12.30 6.59 -1.08
N LYS A 78 -13.56 6.36 -0.70
CA LYS A 78 -14.63 5.91 -1.62
C LYS A 78 -14.85 6.84 -2.83
N PRO A 79 -14.92 8.18 -2.68
CA PRO A 79 -15.07 9.05 -3.86
C PRO A 79 -13.84 9.02 -4.77
N PHE A 80 -12.63 8.82 -4.22
CA PHE A 80 -11.42 8.75 -5.03
C PHE A 80 -11.33 7.47 -5.86
N SER A 81 -11.84 6.33 -5.38
CA SER A 81 -11.85 5.09 -6.18
C SER A 81 -12.79 5.19 -7.38
N ALA A 82 -13.98 5.79 -7.20
CA ALA A 82 -14.93 6.00 -8.29
C ALA A 82 -14.39 7.00 -9.32
N LYS A 83 -13.80 8.13 -8.85
CA LYS A 83 -13.23 9.13 -9.75
C LYS A 83 -12.01 8.62 -10.50
N ARG A 84 -11.19 7.77 -9.87
CA ARG A 84 -10.06 7.11 -10.53
C ARG A 84 -10.50 6.20 -11.67
N GLN A 85 -11.57 5.43 -11.47
CA GLN A 85 -12.10 4.55 -12.51
C GLN A 85 -12.61 5.37 -13.72
N GLU A 86 -13.32 6.46 -13.48
CA GLU A 86 -13.80 7.37 -14.54
C GLU A 86 -12.63 7.96 -15.34
N VAL A 87 -11.64 8.53 -14.67
CA VAL A 87 -10.44 9.11 -15.32
C VAL A 87 -9.67 8.04 -16.10
N TYR A 88 -9.54 6.82 -15.59
CA TYR A 88 -8.87 5.72 -16.31
C TYR A 88 -9.64 5.28 -17.55
N TYR A 89 -10.97 5.21 -17.50
CA TYR A 89 -11.78 4.93 -18.67
C TYR A 89 -11.65 6.01 -19.74
N ASP A 90 -11.72 7.28 -19.33
CA ASP A 90 -11.56 8.40 -20.25
C ASP A 90 -10.17 8.43 -20.88
N LEU A 91 -9.13 8.13 -20.09
CA LEU A 91 -7.75 8.04 -20.57
C LEU A 91 -7.59 6.94 -21.61
N VAL A 92 -8.05 5.72 -21.32
CA VAL A 92 -7.96 4.57 -22.25
C VAL A 92 -8.79 4.80 -23.52
N SER A 93 -9.98 5.38 -23.38
CA SER A 93 -10.83 5.76 -24.51
C SER A 93 -10.14 6.81 -25.40
N THR A 94 -9.51 7.79 -24.78
CA THR A 94 -8.82 8.87 -25.49
C THR A 94 -7.56 8.36 -26.21
N THR A 95 -6.69 7.61 -25.53
CA THR A 95 -5.45 7.08 -26.12
C THR A 95 -5.74 6.08 -27.23
N SER A 96 -6.80 5.27 -27.11
CA SER A 96 -7.24 4.34 -28.17
C SER A 96 -7.77 5.07 -29.41
N ARG A 97 -8.46 6.21 -29.24
CA ARG A 97 -8.87 7.07 -30.36
C ARG A 97 -7.67 7.69 -31.06
N ILE A 98 -6.67 8.17 -30.31
CA ILE A 98 -5.43 8.73 -30.89
C ILE A 98 -4.69 7.65 -31.69
N ALA A 99 -4.53 6.45 -31.11
CA ALA A 99 -3.75 5.37 -31.71
C ALA A 99 -4.38 4.74 -32.96
N ASN A 100 -5.71 4.75 -33.08
CA ASN A 100 -6.41 4.11 -34.19
C ASN A 100 -6.84 5.06 -35.32
N ARG A 101 -6.63 6.37 -35.15
CA ARG A 101 -7.02 7.38 -36.14
C ARG A 101 -5.79 7.99 -36.81
N GLY A 102 -5.96 8.35 -38.09
CA GLY A 102 -4.92 9.05 -38.86
C GLY A 102 -4.67 10.44 -38.30
N LYS A 103 -3.45 10.99 -38.48
CA LYS A 103 -3.05 12.30 -37.95
C LYS A 103 -3.98 13.44 -38.35
N ASP A 104 -4.51 13.39 -39.57
CA ASP A 104 -5.37 14.43 -40.11
C ASP A 104 -6.86 14.23 -39.78
N ASP A 105 -7.21 13.14 -39.08
CA ASP A 105 -8.59 12.87 -38.66
C ASP A 105 -9.03 13.88 -37.58
N PRO A 106 -10.13 14.63 -37.78
CA PRO A 106 -10.66 15.55 -36.77
C PRO A 106 -10.91 14.88 -35.41
N ILE A 107 -11.32 13.61 -35.41
CA ILE A 107 -11.57 12.83 -34.19
C ILE A 107 -10.27 12.65 -33.39
N ARG A 108 -9.14 12.50 -34.08
CA ARG A 108 -7.83 12.38 -33.44
C ARG A 108 -7.44 13.68 -32.76
N LYS A 109 -7.60 14.83 -33.42
CA LYS A 109 -7.26 16.14 -32.84
C LYS A 109 -8.03 16.42 -31.56
N THR A 110 -9.34 16.16 -31.56
CA THR A 110 -10.17 16.27 -30.35
C THR A 110 -9.72 15.31 -29.25
N ALA A 111 -9.30 14.09 -29.61
CA ALA A 111 -8.76 13.14 -28.64
C ALA A 111 -7.40 13.60 -28.09
N GLU A 112 -6.51 14.15 -28.90
CA GLU A 112 -5.23 14.72 -28.44
C GLU A 112 -5.45 15.89 -27.48
N GLU A 113 -6.38 16.80 -27.77
CA GLU A 113 -6.77 17.87 -26.85
C GLU A 113 -7.28 17.31 -25.51
N ASN A 114 -8.17 16.31 -25.55
CA ASN A 114 -8.68 15.65 -24.34
C ASN A 114 -7.56 14.93 -23.57
N PHE A 115 -6.60 14.34 -24.28
CA PHE A 115 -5.45 13.69 -23.67
C PHE A 115 -4.63 14.69 -22.86
N TRP A 116 -4.35 15.88 -23.39
CA TRP A 116 -3.60 16.91 -22.66
C TRP A 116 -4.34 17.42 -21.42
N TRP A 117 -5.66 17.58 -21.49
CA TRP A 117 -6.46 17.91 -20.30
C TRP A 117 -6.36 16.84 -19.21
N LEU A 118 -6.43 15.56 -19.59
CA LEU A 118 -6.26 14.44 -18.67
C LEU A 118 -4.82 14.36 -18.15
N PHE A 119 -3.82 14.54 -19.00
CA PHE A 119 -2.39 14.45 -18.69
C PHE A 119 -1.96 15.47 -17.64
N TRP A 120 -2.39 16.74 -17.77
CA TRP A 120 -2.01 17.81 -16.84
C TRP A 120 -2.92 17.90 -15.61
N GLY A 121 -4.14 17.36 -15.66
CA GLY A 121 -5.13 17.51 -14.60
C GLY A 121 -5.56 16.20 -13.94
N GLY A 122 -6.27 15.36 -14.70
CA GLY A 122 -6.93 14.16 -14.16
C GLY A 122 -5.96 13.06 -13.74
N VAL A 123 -4.98 12.75 -14.57
CA VAL A 123 -4.02 11.66 -14.38
C VAL A 123 -3.12 11.89 -13.15
N PRO A 124 -2.46 13.04 -12.94
CA PRO A 124 -1.60 13.26 -11.77
C PRO A 124 -2.34 13.17 -10.44
N MET A 125 -3.65 13.43 -10.43
CA MET A 125 -4.47 13.39 -9.22
C MET A 125 -4.83 11.97 -8.78
N VAL A 126 -4.96 11.03 -9.72
CA VAL A 126 -5.53 9.69 -9.44
C VAL A 126 -4.61 8.52 -9.82
N ALA A 127 -3.62 8.76 -10.67
CA ALA A 127 -2.72 7.73 -11.17
C ALA A 127 -1.69 7.32 -10.12
N ASP A 128 -1.39 6.03 -10.09
CA ASP A 128 -0.21 5.49 -9.44
C ASP A 128 1.01 5.53 -10.36
N LEU A 129 2.17 5.18 -9.80
CA LEU A 129 3.47 5.25 -10.49
C LEU A 129 3.48 4.46 -11.80
N GLU A 130 2.80 3.31 -11.86
CA GLU A 130 2.74 2.46 -13.05
C GLU A 130 1.93 3.13 -14.18
N VAL A 131 0.73 3.64 -13.86
CA VAL A 131 -0.11 4.35 -14.82
C VAL A 131 0.57 5.64 -15.28
N GLY A 132 1.12 6.44 -14.36
CA GLY A 132 1.85 7.66 -14.70
C GLY A 132 3.05 7.38 -15.62
N GLY A 133 3.79 6.31 -15.35
CA GLY A 133 4.90 5.88 -16.20
C GLY A 133 4.44 5.45 -17.61
N ALA A 134 3.33 4.72 -17.73
CA ALA A 134 2.77 4.33 -19.02
C ALA A 134 2.28 5.53 -19.83
N VAL A 135 1.63 6.49 -19.16
CA VAL A 135 1.15 7.73 -19.77
C VAL A 135 2.30 8.61 -20.27
N ASN A 136 3.38 8.75 -19.49
CA ASN A 136 4.56 9.48 -19.94
C ASN A 136 5.24 8.83 -21.15
N ARG A 137 5.28 7.49 -21.22
CA ARG A 137 5.79 6.82 -22.43
C ARG A 137 4.92 7.09 -23.65
N PHE A 138 3.59 7.04 -23.49
CA PHE A 138 2.66 7.36 -24.57
C PHE A 138 2.78 8.83 -25.02
N GLU A 139 2.95 9.77 -24.08
CA GLU A 139 3.21 11.17 -24.37
C GLU A 139 4.48 11.33 -25.22
N ASN A 140 5.59 10.69 -24.84
CA ASN A 140 6.83 10.75 -25.62
C ASN A 140 6.61 10.25 -27.06
N VAL A 141 5.88 9.15 -27.25
CA VAL A 141 5.55 8.65 -28.59
C VAL A 141 4.68 9.66 -29.35
N LEU A 142 3.68 10.25 -28.70
CA LEU A 142 2.79 11.24 -29.30
C LEU A 142 3.54 12.51 -29.72
N SER A 143 4.51 12.95 -28.92
CA SER A 143 5.30 14.17 -29.15
C SER A 143 6.39 13.99 -30.20
N PHE A 144 7.16 12.89 -30.13
CA PHE A 144 8.35 12.69 -30.97
C PHE A 144 8.12 11.76 -32.18
N HIS A 145 7.16 10.84 -32.08
CA HIS A 145 6.87 9.85 -33.12
C HIS A 145 5.36 9.76 -33.45
N PRO A 146 4.66 10.88 -33.72
CA PRO A 146 3.19 10.88 -33.89
C PRO A 146 2.69 10.08 -35.10
N HIS A 147 3.59 9.78 -36.05
CA HIS A 147 3.32 9.00 -37.25
C HIS A 147 3.50 7.50 -37.05
N ASP A 148 4.13 7.08 -35.95
CA ASP A 148 4.33 5.68 -35.62
C ASP A 148 3.06 5.12 -34.97
N GLY A 149 2.14 4.69 -35.82
CA GLY A 149 0.87 4.11 -35.41
C GLY A 149 1.02 2.78 -34.66
N GLU A 150 2.15 2.09 -34.77
CA GLU A 150 2.41 0.86 -34.00
C GLU A 150 2.78 1.22 -32.56
N GLN A 151 3.73 2.14 -32.37
CA GLN A 151 4.12 2.60 -31.04
C GLN A 151 2.96 3.27 -30.30
N LEU A 152 2.11 4.04 -30.98
CA LEU A 152 0.92 4.63 -30.37
C LEU A 152 -0.07 3.56 -29.91
N ARG A 153 -0.28 2.49 -30.69
CA ARG A 153 -1.15 1.38 -30.29
C ARG A 153 -0.58 0.60 -29.11
N ASN A 154 0.71 0.30 -29.14
CA ASN A 154 1.41 -0.38 -28.04
C ASN A 154 1.34 0.45 -26.76
N GLY A 155 1.62 1.76 -26.83
CA GLY A 155 1.49 2.66 -25.68
C GLY A 155 0.06 2.76 -25.15
N SER A 156 -0.94 2.79 -26.03
CA SER A 156 -2.36 2.78 -25.63
C SER A 156 -2.75 1.48 -24.90
N MET A 157 -2.25 0.34 -25.38
CA MET A 157 -2.44 -0.96 -24.71
C MET A 157 -1.73 -1.01 -23.36
N ASP A 158 -0.52 -0.45 -23.24
CA ASP A 158 0.23 -0.42 -21.99
C ASP A 158 -0.45 0.45 -20.93
N ILE A 159 -1.04 1.58 -21.32
CA ILE A 159 -1.89 2.38 -20.42
C ILE A 159 -3.08 1.54 -19.95
N ALA A 160 -3.77 0.83 -20.84
CA ALA A 160 -4.90 -0.01 -20.45
C ALA A 160 -4.51 -1.13 -19.46
N LYS A 161 -3.35 -1.77 -19.66
CA LYS A 161 -2.79 -2.76 -18.73
C LYS A 161 -2.46 -2.14 -17.38
N ALA A 162 -1.77 -1.00 -17.37
CA ALA A 162 -1.41 -0.31 -16.14
C ALA A 162 -2.66 0.13 -15.34
N CYS A 163 -3.68 0.68 -16.01
CA CYS A 163 -4.95 1.04 -15.39
C CYS A 163 -5.66 -0.18 -14.80
N ARG A 164 -5.63 -1.32 -15.51
CA ARG A 164 -6.21 -2.59 -15.05
C ARG A 164 -5.50 -3.11 -13.79
N ASN A 165 -4.17 -3.10 -13.78
CA ASN A 165 -3.34 -3.47 -12.63
C ASN A 165 -3.63 -2.56 -11.42
N SER A 166 -3.68 -1.25 -11.64
CA SER A 166 -3.97 -0.22 -10.63
C SER A 166 -5.33 -0.40 -9.95
N LEU A 167 -6.33 -0.85 -10.70
CA LEU A 167 -7.67 -1.14 -10.19
C LEU A 167 -7.78 -2.49 -9.47
N GLY A 168 -6.69 -3.27 -9.38
CA GLY A 168 -6.68 -4.58 -8.72
C GLY A 168 -7.28 -5.70 -9.57
N PHE A 169 -7.54 -5.46 -10.86
CA PHE A 169 -7.84 -6.52 -11.82
C PHE A 169 -6.53 -7.21 -12.23
N VAL A 170 -5.82 -7.80 -11.26
CA VAL A 170 -4.68 -8.66 -11.56
C VAL A 170 -5.20 -9.81 -12.40
N ASP A 171 -4.70 -9.92 -13.63
CA ASP A 171 -4.82 -11.14 -14.39
C ASP A 171 -4.20 -12.27 -13.55
N MET A 172 -4.98 -13.27 -13.18
CA MET A 172 -4.46 -14.63 -12.94
C MET A 172 -3.88 -15.24 -14.24
N ALA A 173 -3.35 -14.42 -15.17
CA ALA A 173 -2.64 -14.82 -16.38
C ALA A 173 -1.12 -14.87 -16.16
N GLY A 174 -0.69 -14.91 -14.90
CA GLY A 174 0.62 -15.43 -14.49
C GLY A 174 0.71 -16.96 -14.58
N VAL A 175 -0.35 -17.63 -15.05
CA VAL A 175 -0.32 -19.03 -15.48
C VAL A 175 -0.30 -19.05 -17.01
N ASP A 176 0.87 -19.33 -17.56
CA ASP A 176 1.10 -20.01 -18.85
C ASP A 176 0.73 -19.34 -20.18
N PHE A 177 1.28 -18.15 -20.48
CA PHE A 177 1.58 -17.78 -21.89
C PHE A 177 3.05 -17.98 -22.28
N ALA A 178 3.93 -18.26 -21.32
CA ALA A 178 5.34 -18.58 -21.58
C ALA A 178 5.57 -20.05 -21.98
N ASN A 179 4.55 -20.92 -21.88
CA ASN A 179 4.64 -22.34 -22.20
C ASN A 179 3.72 -22.74 -23.36
N SER A 180 3.78 -22.00 -24.47
CA SER A 180 3.19 -22.46 -25.74
C SER A 180 4.32 -23.00 -26.62
N PRO A 181 4.62 -24.31 -26.58
CA PRO A 181 5.62 -24.94 -27.43
C PRO A 181 4.99 -25.21 -28.81
N ASN A 182 4.64 -24.16 -29.57
CA ASN A 182 4.53 -24.27 -31.03
C ASN A 182 4.29 -22.92 -31.70
N ARG A 183 5.39 -22.22 -32.01
CA ARG A 183 5.43 -21.29 -33.16
C ARG A 183 6.85 -21.23 -33.72
N GLN A 184 7.39 -22.39 -34.05
CA GLN A 184 8.40 -22.52 -35.11
C GLN A 184 7.70 -23.22 -36.26
N ASP A 185 7.29 -22.44 -37.26
CA ASP A 185 7.22 -22.82 -38.67
C ASP A 185 6.30 -21.85 -39.40
N SER A 186 6.84 -20.67 -39.72
CA SER A 186 6.42 -19.87 -40.86
C SER A 186 7.47 -18.78 -41.10
N ALA A 187 8.67 -19.22 -41.49
CA ALA A 187 9.55 -18.38 -42.28
C ALA A 187 9.28 -18.64 -43.77
N PRO A 188 9.35 -17.60 -44.62
CA PRO A 188 8.90 -17.65 -46.00
C PRO A 188 9.94 -18.33 -46.89
N ARG A 189 9.49 -19.15 -47.86
CA ARG A 189 10.31 -19.49 -49.02
C ARG A 189 9.76 -18.78 -50.25
N SER A 190 10.58 -17.83 -50.69
CA SER A 190 10.60 -17.20 -52.00
C SER A 190 10.58 -18.22 -53.15
N GLU A 191 9.79 -17.90 -54.15
CA GLU A 191 9.98 -18.07 -55.61
C GLU A 191 11.02 -19.09 -56.10
N SER A 192 10.54 -20.11 -56.83
CA SER A 192 10.89 -20.42 -58.23
C SER A 192 10.06 -21.59 -58.75
#